data_AF-A0A2T7T686-F1
#
_entry.id   AF-A0A2T7T686-F1
#
_cell.length_a   1.000
_cell.length_b   1.000
_cell.length_c   1.000
_cell.angle_alpha   90.00
_cell.angle_beta   90.00
_cell.angle_gamma   90.00
#
_symmetry.space_group_name_H-M   'P 1'
#
loop_
_entity.id
_entity.type
_entity.pdbx_description
1 polymer ?
#
loop_
_entity_poly.entity_id
_entity_poly.type
_entity_poly.pdbx_seq_one_letter_code
_entity_poly.pdbx_strand_id
1 'polypeptide(L)'
;MDEASYPADVGESDRGGSESRRRLSCLAVVVAVLALVAGGVLWLFQDELFHPFGDARACEGSDTMLPGVISAGGVPIPADASDIHYVTENGSAQVSFLSDQMPDYLHRAGIVPEGKSLFDKTYGVAYALGEGDGELPEGLCGPALKGPAWSYDSTGPGSNVSILVERSPIDNSAFPAPARVIASFHIR
;
A
#
# COMPACT_ATOMS: atom_id res chain seq x y z
N MET A 1 -86.93 43.86 -2.40
CA MET A 1 -86.17 44.22 -3.60
C MET A 1 -85.16 45.25 -3.15
N ASP A 2 -84.09 44.76 -2.50
CA ASP A 2 -82.73 44.64 -3.06
C ASP A 2 -82.01 46.00 -2.91
N GLU A 3 -80.79 46.15 -2.40
CA GLU A 3 -79.67 45.25 -2.20
C GLU A 3 -78.73 45.93 -1.20
N ALA A 4 -78.02 45.15 -0.40
CA ALA A 4 -77.12 45.63 0.65
C ALA A 4 -75.66 45.74 0.16
N SER A 5 -74.99 46.80 0.61
CA SER A 5 -73.60 46.84 1.08
C SER A 5 -72.46 46.26 0.22
N TYR A 6 -71.59 47.15 -0.27
CA TYR A 6 -70.15 46.88 -0.47
C TYR A 6 -69.42 47.07 0.88
N PRO A 7 -68.31 46.34 1.17
CA PRO A 7 -67.02 46.66 0.58
C PRO A 7 -66.08 45.47 0.27
N ALA A 8 -64.98 45.85 -0.37
CA ALA A 8 -63.82 45.09 -0.85
C ALA A 8 -63.30 43.97 0.05
N ASP A 9 -62.86 42.88 -0.60
CA ASP A 9 -61.71 42.10 -0.14
C ASP A 9 -60.76 41.88 -1.32
N VAL A 10 -59.70 42.69 -1.39
CA VAL A 10 -58.52 42.46 -2.22
C VAL A 10 -57.58 41.62 -1.36
N GLY A 11 -57.81 40.31 -1.37
CA GLY A 11 -56.94 39.32 -0.74
C GLY A 11 -55.71 39.06 -1.60
N GLU A 12 -54.72 39.94 -1.49
CA GLU A 12 -53.36 39.71 -1.95
C GLU A 12 -52.73 38.52 -1.19
N SER A 13 -52.43 37.41 -1.87
CA SER A 13 -51.49 36.39 -1.41
C SER A 13 -51.01 35.53 -2.58
N ASP A 14 -50.18 36.12 -3.45
CA ASP A 14 -49.42 35.33 -4.44
C ASP A 14 -47.96 35.81 -4.57
N ARG A 15 -47.36 36.22 -3.44
CA ARG A 15 -45.92 36.54 -3.34
C ARG A 15 -45.07 35.39 -2.80
N GLY A 16 -45.66 34.27 -2.37
CA GLY A 16 -44.93 33.14 -1.76
C GLY A 16 -44.32 32.12 -2.75
N GLY A 17 -44.82 32.03 -3.99
CA GLY A 17 -44.42 30.98 -4.93
C GLY A 17 -43.09 31.21 -5.65
N SER A 18 -42.73 32.48 -5.91
CA SER A 18 -41.54 32.85 -6.67
C SER A 18 -40.25 32.70 -5.85
N GLU A 19 -40.24 33.20 -4.61
CA GLU A 19 -39.06 33.09 -3.73
C GLU A 19 -38.81 31.65 -3.29
N SER A 20 -39.86 30.88 -3.01
CA SER A 20 -39.74 29.46 -2.64
C SER A 20 -39.18 28.63 -3.80
N ARG A 21 -39.70 28.79 -5.02
CA ARG A 21 -39.16 28.12 -6.23
C ARG A 21 -37.73 28.52 -6.53
N ARG A 22 -37.38 29.80 -6.36
CA ARG A 22 -36.02 30.30 -6.58
C ARG A 22 -35.04 29.75 -5.55
N ARG A 23 -35.43 29.66 -4.27
CA ARG A 23 -34.64 29.01 -3.21
C ARG A 23 -34.44 27.53 -3.46
N LEU A 24 -35.49 26.80 -3.86
CA LEU A 24 -35.40 25.39 -4.23
C LEU A 24 -34.50 25.16 -5.45
N SER A 25 -34.58 26.04 -6.46
CA SER A 25 -33.71 25.99 -7.63
C SER A 25 -32.25 26.27 -7.29
N CYS A 26 -31.96 27.30 -6.47
CA CYS A 26 -30.61 27.55 -5.97
C CYS A 26 -30.07 26.36 -5.17
N LEU A 27 -30.90 25.76 -4.32
CA LEU A 27 -30.50 24.61 -3.50
C LEU A 27 -30.19 23.39 -4.38
N ALA A 28 -30.99 23.13 -5.41
CA ALA A 28 -30.73 22.05 -6.38
C ALA A 28 -29.41 22.27 -7.14
N VAL A 29 -29.11 23.50 -7.55
CA VAL A 29 -27.84 23.84 -8.21
C VAL A 29 -26.66 23.62 -7.25
N VAL A 30 -26.78 24.07 -6.00
CA VAL A 30 -25.74 23.86 -4.97
C VAL A 30 -25.50 22.37 -4.75
N VAL A 31 -26.56 21.56 -4.63
CA VAL A 31 -26.44 20.11 -4.49
C VAL A 31 -25.77 19.47 -5.71
N ALA A 32 -26.12 19.89 -6.93
CA ALA A 32 -25.50 19.38 -8.15
C ALA A 32 -24.00 19.72 -8.22
N VAL A 33 -23.62 20.95 -7.86
CA VAL A 33 -22.21 21.37 -7.80
C VAL A 33 -21.46 20.57 -6.73
N LEU A 34 -22.04 20.40 -5.54
CA LEU A 34 -21.43 19.61 -4.47
C LEU A 34 -21.27 18.14 -4.88
N ALA A 35 -22.24 17.55 -5.57
CA ALA A 35 -22.16 16.18 -6.07
C ALA A 35 -21.05 16.01 -7.12
N LEU A 36 -20.90 16.98 -8.04
CA LEU A 36 -19.82 16.98 -9.03
C LEU A 36 -18.45 17.14 -8.38
N VAL A 37 -18.31 18.03 -7.40
CA VAL A 37 -17.05 18.24 -6.67
C VAL A 37 -16.71 17.01 -5.84
N ALA A 38 -17.65 16.48 -5.07
CA ALA A 38 -17.43 15.28 -4.25
C ALA A 38 -17.11 14.05 -5.12
N GLY A 39 -17.83 13.86 -6.23
CA GLY A 39 -17.55 12.80 -7.19
C GLY A 39 -16.18 12.96 -7.86
N GLY A 40 -15.81 14.19 -8.23
CA GLY A 40 -14.49 14.49 -8.81
C GLY A 40 -13.34 14.26 -7.83
N VAL A 41 -13.50 14.64 -6.56
CA VAL A 41 -12.51 14.36 -5.50
C VAL A 41 -12.39 12.85 -5.27
N LEU A 42 -13.51 12.13 -5.12
CA LEU A 42 -13.48 10.68 -4.94
C LEU A 42 -12.82 9.94 -6.11
N TRP A 43 -13.04 10.40 -7.34
CA TRP A 43 -12.42 9.82 -8.53
C TRP A 43 -10.91 10.10 -8.59
N LEU A 44 -10.48 11.31 -8.22
CA LEU A 44 -9.05 11.67 -8.20
C LEU A 44 -8.25 10.96 -7.11
N PHE A 45 -8.89 10.65 -5.98
CA PHE A 45 -8.24 10.00 -4.85
C PHE A 45 -8.63 8.53 -4.71
N GLN A 46 -9.25 7.93 -5.73
CA GLN A 46 -9.74 6.55 -5.63
C GLN A 46 -8.59 5.57 -5.32
N ASP A 47 -7.42 5.77 -5.93
CA ASP A 47 -6.25 4.90 -5.71
C ASP A 47 -5.55 5.13 -4.35
N GLU A 48 -5.70 6.31 -3.73
CA GLU A 48 -5.13 6.60 -2.40
C GLU A 48 -6.13 6.40 -1.24
N LEU A 49 -7.44 6.47 -1.50
CA LEU A 49 -8.49 6.34 -0.47
C LEU A 49 -8.84 4.88 -0.15
N PHE A 50 -8.54 3.95 -1.06
CA PHE A 50 -8.96 2.55 -0.95
C PHE A 50 -7.77 1.59 -0.85
N HIS A 51 -6.75 1.94 -0.06
CA HIS A 51 -5.76 0.96 0.36
C HIS A 51 -6.41 -0.12 1.24
N PRO A 52 -6.06 -1.41 1.07
CA PRO A 52 -6.50 -2.46 1.98
C PRO A 52 -6.23 -2.07 3.43
N PHE A 53 -7.26 -2.18 4.28
CA PHE A 53 -7.20 -1.82 5.70
C PHE A 53 -6.87 -0.34 5.99
N GLY A 54 -6.83 0.52 4.97
CA GLY A 54 -6.31 1.89 5.09
C GLY A 54 -4.79 1.95 5.28
N ASP A 55 -4.06 0.87 5.00
CA ASP A 55 -2.59 0.82 5.06
C ASP A 55 -2.02 0.97 3.65
N ALA A 56 -1.36 2.10 3.36
CA ALA A 56 -0.77 2.38 2.06
C ALA A 56 0.33 1.40 1.63
N ARG A 57 0.84 0.59 2.57
CA ARG A 57 1.82 -0.46 2.30
C ARG A 57 1.16 -1.76 1.83
N ALA A 58 -0.14 -1.93 2.07
CA ALA A 58 -0.86 -3.14 1.72
C ALA A 58 -1.22 -3.13 0.22
N CYS A 59 -0.86 -4.20 -0.47
CA CYS A 59 -1.21 -4.40 -1.86
C CYS A 59 -2.60 -4.99 -2.01
N GLU A 60 -3.26 -4.69 -3.13
CA GLU A 60 -4.58 -5.22 -3.44
C GLU A 60 -4.60 -6.75 -3.36
N GLY A 61 -5.69 -7.30 -2.83
CA GLY A 61 -5.83 -8.75 -2.62
C GLY A 61 -5.29 -9.25 -1.27
N SER A 62 -4.62 -8.41 -0.48
CA SER A 62 -4.18 -8.78 0.88
C SER A 62 -5.36 -9.17 1.76
N ASP A 63 -5.28 -10.33 2.40
CA ASP A 63 -6.34 -10.87 3.28
C ASP A 63 -6.22 -10.42 4.75
N THR A 64 -5.05 -9.91 5.16
CA THR A 64 -4.67 -9.63 6.55
C THR A 64 -3.81 -8.37 6.63
N MET A 65 -4.08 -7.52 7.63
CA MET A 65 -3.24 -6.35 7.90
C MET A 65 -1.97 -6.75 8.65
N LEU A 66 -0.80 -6.32 8.18
CA LEU A 66 0.44 -6.46 8.94
C LEU A 66 0.58 -5.34 9.98
N PRO A 67 1.25 -5.59 11.11
CA PRO A 67 1.51 -4.55 12.11
C PRO A 67 2.35 -3.40 11.54
N GLY A 68 2.33 -2.25 12.24
CA GLY A 68 3.17 -1.10 11.88
C GLY A 68 4.66 -1.45 11.80
N VAL A 69 5.14 -2.26 12.74
CA VAL A 69 6.50 -2.86 12.72
C VAL A 69 6.40 -4.28 12.19
N ILE A 70 6.88 -4.49 10.97
CA ILE A 70 6.89 -5.81 10.31
C ILE A 70 8.10 -6.60 10.80
N SER A 71 7.87 -7.84 11.22
CA SER A 71 8.93 -8.76 11.63
C SER A 71 8.90 -10.01 10.78
N ALA A 72 9.94 -10.22 9.97
CA ALA A 72 10.10 -11.41 9.16
C ALA A 72 10.98 -12.42 9.93
N GLY A 73 10.49 -13.64 10.11
CA GLY A 73 11.20 -14.65 10.91
C GLY A 73 11.37 -14.28 12.39
N GLY A 74 10.52 -13.39 12.93
CA GLY A 74 10.61 -12.92 14.32
C GLY A 74 11.62 -11.80 14.55
N VAL A 75 12.30 -11.32 13.51
CA VAL A 75 13.20 -10.16 13.57
C VAL A 75 12.58 -9.00 12.80
N PRO A 76 12.48 -7.79 13.39
CA PRO A 76 12.01 -6.62 12.67
C PRO A 76 12.82 -6.38 11.40
N ILE A 77 12.13 -6.03 10.32
CA ILE A 77 12.79 -5.55 9.09
C ILE A 77 13.69 -4.35 9.42
N PRO A 78 14.71 -4.05 8.60
CA PRO A 78 15.61 -2.93 8.84
C PRO A 78 14.89 -1.62 9.18
N ALA A 79 15.44 -0.85 10.13
CA ALA A 79 14.81 0.39 10.58
C ALA A 79 14.84 1.52 9.52
N ASP A 80 15.73 1.40 8.53
CA ASP A 80 15.82 2.26 7.35
C ASP A 80 14.95 1.78 6.19
N ALA A 81 14.15 0.72 6.38
CA ALA A 81 13.29 0.18 5.34
C ALA A 81 12.36 1.28 4.80
N SER A 82 12.41 1.47 3.49
CA SER A 82 11.61 2.43 2.75
C SER A 82 10.94 1.75 1.56
N ASP A 83 9.98 2.43 0.92
CA ASP A 83 9.23 1.88 -0.20
C ASP A 83 8.65 0.49 0.11
N ILE A 84 7.97 0.40 1.27
CA ILE A 84 7.46 -0.86 1.82
C ILE A 84 6.12 -1.19 1.16
N HIS A 85 6.06 -2.35 0.53
CA HIS A 85 4.84 -2.93 -0.05
C HIS A 85 4.70 -4.35 0.46
N TYR A 86 3.48 -4.79 0.79
CA TYR A 86 3.24 -6.16 1.24
C TYR A 86 1.96 -6.74 0.66
N VAL A 87 1.98 -8.05 0.42
CA VAL A 87 0.78 -8.84 0.17
C VAL A 87 0.70 -9.95 1.20
N THR A 88 -0.52 -10.22 1.69
CA THR A 88 -0.79 -11.39 2.54
C THR A 88 -1.80 -12.30 1.89
N GLU A 89 -1.53 -13.59 1.93
CA GLU A 89 -2.41 -14.60 1.40
C GLU A 89 -2.25 -15.90 2.18
N ASN A 90 -3.37 -16.50 2.62
CA ASN A 90 -3.42 -17.84 3.22
C ASN A 90 -2.44 -17.99 4.41
N GLY A 91 -2.35 -16.97 5.27
CA GLY A 91 -1.46 -16.97 6.44
C GLY A 91 0.03 -16.80 6.10
N SER A 92 0.36 -16.39 4.88
CA SER A 92 1.72 -16.03 4.47
C SER A 92 1.77 -14.56 4.09
N ALA A 93 2.94 -13.95 4.26
CA ALA A 93 3.23 -12.57 3.89
C ALA A 93 4.44 -12.54 2.97
N GLN A 94 4.38 -11.67 1.96
CA GLN A 94 5.52 -11.26 1.16
C GLN A 94 5.66 -9.75 1.27
N VAL A 95 6.85 -9.27 1.59
CA VAL A 95 7.11 -7.85 1.86
C VAL A 95 8.28 -7.39 1.01
N SER A 96 8.05 -6.44 0.09
CA SER A 96 9.12 -5.74 -0.62
C SER A 96 9.49 -4.44 0.08
N PHE A 97 10.78 -4.13 0.14
CA PHE A 97 11.29 -2.86 0.66
C PHE A 97 12.70 -2.57 0.12
N LEU A 98 13.15 -1.33 0.29
CA LEU A 98 14.52 -0.87 0.07
C LEU A 98 15.25 -0.69 1.41
N SER A 99 16.50 -1.14 1.51
CA SER A 99 17.34 -0.92 2.70
C SER A 99 18.84 -0.94 2.37
N ASP A 100 19.61 -0.11 3.08
CA ASP A 100 21.07 -0.11 3.10
C ASP A 100 21.64 -1.06 4.18
N GLN A 101 20.79 -1.55 5.08
CA GLN A 101 21.15 -2.29 6.29
C GLN A 101 20.93 -3.81 6.15
N MET A 102 20.88 -4.31 4.91
CA MET A 102 20.70 -5.74 4.65
C MET A 102 21.82 -6.63 5.17
N PRO A 103 23.12 -6.26 5.12
CA PRO A 103 24.18 -7.04 5.76
C PRO A 103 23.89 -7.32 7.24
N ASP A 104 23.63 -6.26 8.01
CA ASP A 104 23.37 -6.34 9.45
C ASP A 104 22.07 -7.08 9.77
N TYR A 105 21.05 -6.94 8.92
CA TYR A 105 19.79 -7.67 9.07
C TYR A 105 19.96 -9.17 8.89
N LEU A 106 20.69 -9.61 7.86
CA LEU A 106 20.92 -11.05 7.62
C LEU A 106 21.64 -11.71 8.79
N HIS A 107 22.56 -10.99 9.43
CA HIS A 107 23.25 -11.47 10.63
C HIS A 107 22.36 -11.51 11.86
N ARG A 108 21.65 -10.41 12.16
CA ARG A 108 20.72 -10.32 13.30
C ARG A 108 19.56 -11.32 13.19
N ALA A 109 19.08 -11.58 11.98
CA ALA A 109 18.06 -12.58 11.70
C ALA A 109 18.56 -14.03 11.81
N GLY A 110 19.87 -14.23 12.02
CA GLY A 110 20.47 -15.56 12.10
C GLY A 110 20.49 -16.31 10.76
N ILE A 111 20.25 -15.61 9.65
CA ILE A 111 20.24 -16.19 8.30
C ILE A 111 21.68 -16.43 7.84
N VAL A 112 22.56 -15.45 8.08
CA VAL A 112 24.00 -15.58 7.86
C VAL A 112 24.71 -15.41 9.19
N PRO A 113 25.51 -16.37 9.68
CA PRO A 113 26.22 -16.20 10.94
C PRO A 113 27.19 -15.02 10.94
N GLU A 114 27.40 -14.41 12.12
CA GLU A 114 28.37 -13.32 12.29
C GLU A 114 29.77 -13.69 11.79
N GLY A 115 30.41 -12.75 11.10
CA GLY A 115 31.75 -12.93 10.52
C GLY A 115 31.82 -13.88 9.32
N LYS A 116 30.68 -14.39 8.82
CA LYS A 116 30.61 -15.14 7.55
C LYS A 116 30.35 -14.20 6.38
N SER A 117 30.82 -14.62 5.20
CA SER A 117 30.53 -13.90 3.96
C SER A 117 29.03 -13.94 3.68
N LEU A 118 28.45 -12.78 3.32
CA LEU A 118 27.04 -12.66 2.95
C LEU A 118 26.69 -13.56 1.77
N PHE A 119 27.61 -13.78 0.83
CA PHE A 119 27.39 -14.58 -0.38
C PHE A 119 28.00 -15.99 -0.29
N ASP A 120 28.20 -16.50 0.92
CA ASP A 120 28.61 -17.89 1.12
C ASP A 120 27.47 -18.84 0.70
N LYS A 121 27.80 -19.77 -0.21
CA LYS A 121 26.85 -20.73 -0.78
C LYS A 121 26.26 -21.72 0.25
N THR A 122 26.84 -21.77 1.45
CA THR A 122 26.31 -22.55 2.57
C THR A 122 24.99 -21.97 3.10
N TYR A 123 24.82 -20.65 3.02
CA TYR A 123 23.69 -19.92 3.63
C TYR A 123 22.70 -19.34 2.61
N GLY A 124 23.10 -19.21 1.35
CA GLY A 124 22.22 -18.76 0.28
C GLY A 124 22.72 -19.15 -1.10
N VAL A 125 21.95 -18.85 -2.14
CA VAL A 125 22.25 -19.22 -3.52
C VAL A 125 22.01 -18.05 -4.47
N ALA A 126 22.70 -18.06 -5.60
CA ALA A 126 22.35 -17.14 -6.69
C ALA A 126 20.93 -17.44 -7.15
N TYR A 127 20.09 -16.42 -7.15
CA TYR A 127 18.74 -16.53 -7.68
C TYR A 127 18.79 -16.39 -9.21
N ALA A 128 17.94 -17.13 -9.93
CA ALA A 128 17.98 -17.24 -11.39
C ALA A 128 17.38 -16.02 -12.09
N LEU A 129 17.87 -14.83 -11.72
CA LEU A 129 17.46 -13.54 -12.26
C LEU A 129 18.70 -12.85 -12.83
N GLY A 130 18.74 -12.71 -14.15
CA GLY A 130 19.87 -12.14 -14.88
C GLY A 130 19.97 -10.62 -14.76
N GLU A 131 21.08 -10.06 -15.21
CA GLU A 131 21.26 -8.60 -15.23
C GLU A 131 20.20 -7.93 -16.12
N GLY A 132 19.45 -6.98 -15.56
CA GLY A 132 18.36 -6.28 -16.25
C GLY A 132 17.02 -6.99 -16.20
N ASP A 133 16.98 -8.27 -15.81
CA ASP A 133 15.74 -8.98 -15.54
C ASP A 133 15.11 -8.48 -14.23
N GLY A 134 13.80 -8.68 -14.08
CA GLY A 134 13.13 -8.38 -12.83
C GLY A 134 11.95 -9.29 -12.56
N GLU A 135 11.68 -9.52 -11.27
CA GLU A 135 10.58 -10.33 -10.80
C GLU A 135 9.81 -9.60 -9.71
N LEU A 136 8.48 -9.69 -9.78
CA LEU A 136 7.56 -9.22 -8.76
C LEU A 136 6.58 -10.35 -8.48
N PRO A 137 6.55 -10.89 -7.25
CA PRO A 137 5.61 -11.94 -6.89
C PRO A 137 4.16 -11.54 -7.15
N GLU A 138 3.32 -12.52 -7.47
CA GLU A 138 1.90 -12.29 -7.70
C GLU A 138 1.24 -11.61 -6.49
N GLY A 139 0.39 -10.62 -6.77
CA GLY A 139 -0.29 -9.80 -5.76
C GLY A 139 0.58 -8.75 -5.08
N LEU A 140 1.91 -8.84 -5.16
CA LEU A 140 2.79 -7.80 -4.64
C LEU A 140 2.79 -6.60 -5.60
N CYS A 141 2.64 -5.42 -5.02
CA CYS A 141 2.63 -4.14 -5.70
C CYS A 141 3.98 -3.44 -5.53
N GLY A 142 4.20 -2.37 -6.32
CA GLY A 142 5.44 -1.63 -6.31
C GLY A 142 6.48 -2.15 -7.31
N PRO A 143 7.75 -1.68 -7.20
CA PRO A 143 8.78 -2.03 -8.17
C PRO A 143 9.25 -3.49 -8.04
N ALA A 144 9.45 -4.14 -9.19
CA ALA A 144 10.04 -5.47 -9.27
C ALA A 144 11.48 -5.49 -8.74
N LEU A 145 11.86 -6.58 -8.07
CA LEU A 145 13.24 -6.87 -7.68
C LEU A 145 14.06 -7.15 -8.94
N LYS A 146 15.27 -6.58 -9.05
CA LYS A 146 16.13 -6.70 -10.24
C LYS A 146 17.28 -7.65 -10.05
N GLY A 147 17.64 -8.33 -11.13
CA GLY A 147 18.84 -9.17 -11.16
C GLY A 147 20.12 -8.35 -11.39
N PRO A 148 21.28 -8.84 -10.93
CA PRO A 148 21.48 -10.13 -10.27
C PRO A 148 20.93 -10.15 -8.84
N ALA A 149 20.45 -11.31 -8.38
CA ALA A 149 19.84 -11.45 -7.05
C ALA A 149 20.38 -12.67 -6.29
N TRP A 150 20.21 -12.65 -4.96
CA TRP A 150 20.63 -13.72 -4.07
C TRP A 150 19.48 -14.14 -3.15
N SER A 151 19.27 -15.44 -3.02
CA SER A 151 18.22 -16.03 -2.19
C SER A 151 18.83 -16.63 -0.93
N TYR A 152 18.19 -16.38 0.21
CA TYR A 152 18.49 -17.01 1.49
C TYR A 152 17.24 -17.69 2.02
N ASP A 153 17.37 -18.96 2.38
CA ASP A 153 16.31 -19.70 3.05
C ASP A 153 16.74 -20.03 4.47
N SER A 154 16.02 -19.52 5.46
CA SER A 154 16.31 -19.86 6.85
C SER A 154 15.94 -21.32 7.11
N THR A 155 16.97 -22.13 7.41
CA THR A 155 16.84 -23.57 7.71
C THR A 155 16.82 -23.87 9.22
N GLY A 156 16.83 -22.82 10.06
CA GLY A 156 16.85 -22.94 11.51
C GLY A 156 15.47 -23.25 12.12
N PRO A 157 15.42 -23.90 13.30
CA PRO A 157 14.17 -24.13 14.01
C PRO A 157 13.59 -22.80 14.55
N GLY A 158 12.52 -22.30 13.91
CA GLY A 158 11.71 -21.21 14.47
C GLY A 158 11.31 -20.09 13.51
N SER A 159 11.91 -20.01 12.33
CA SER A 159 11.67 -18.94 11.36
C SER A 159 11.66 -19.47 9.92
N ASN A 160 10.47 -19.81 9.40
CA ASN A 160 10.28 -19.98 7.95
C ASN A 160 10.31 -18.58 7.32
N VAL A 161 11.51 -18.04 7.11
CA VAL A 161 11.73 -16.80 6.37
C VAL A 161 12.62 -17.10 5.17
N SER A 162 12.18 -16.64 4.00
CA SER A 162 12.98 -16.61 2.79
C SER A 162 13.24 -15.16 2.43
N ILE A 163 14.48 -14.82 2.11
CA ILE A 163 14.90 -13.47 1.74
C ILE A 163 15.49 -13.54 0.33
N LEU A 164 14.86 -12.83 -0.60
CA LEU A 164 15.44 -12.53 -1.90
C LEU A 164 15.93 -11.09 -1.89
N VAL A 165 17.18 -10.85 -2.27
CA VAL A 165 17.79 -9.51 -2.25
C VAL A 165 18.59 -9.26 -3.51
N GLU A 166 18.53 -8.03 -4.02
CA GLU A 166 19.36 -7.59 -5.14
C GLU A 166 20.85 -7.65 -4.77
N ARG A 167 21.67 -8.03 -5.73
CA ARG A 167 23.12 -8.07 -5.63
C ARG A 167 23.71 -7.05 -6.57
N SER A 168 24.86 -6.46 -6.19
CA SER A 168 25.48 -5.45 -7.04
C SER A 168 25.96 -6.09 -8.35
N PRO A 169 25.61 -5.51 -9.52
CA PRO A 169 26.10 -5.99 -10.81
C PRO A 169 27.60 -5.68 -11.01
N ILE A 170 28.14 -4.72 -10.24
CA ILE A 170 29.54 -4.27 -10.34
C ILE A 170 30.41 -5.02 -9.32
N ASP A 171 29.94 -5.12 -8.07
CA ASP A 171 30.63 -5.81 -7.00
C ASP A 171 29.86 -7.04 -6.55
N ASN A 172 30.33 -8.18 -7.06
CA ASN A 172 29.81 -9.49 -6.76
C ASN A 172 29.89 -9.90 -5.28
N SER A 173 30.55 -9.13 -4.42
CA SER A 173 30.64 -9.36 -2.98
C SER A 173 29.83 -8.37 -2.14
N ALA A 174 29.01 -7.53 -2.77
CA ALA A 174 28.20 -6.52 -2.10
C ALA A 174 26.74 -6.51 -2.59
N PHE A 175 25.88 -5.94 -1.74
CA PHE A 175 24.55 -5.49 -2.15
C PHE A 175 24.64 -4.08 -2.74
N PRO A 176 23.71 -3.65 -3.61
CA PRO A 176 23.52 -2.25 -3.89
C PRO A 176 23.05 -1.51 -2.63
N ALA A 177 23.25 -0.19 -2.59
CA ALA A 177 22.87 0.66 -1.47
C ALA A 177 22.00 1.83 -1.98
N PRO A 178 20.67 1.79 -1.80
CA PRO A 178 19.90 0.72 -1.14
C PRO A 178 19.70 -0.52 -2.03
N ALA A 179 19.47 -1.67 -1.39
CA ALA A 179 19.07 -2.90 -2.06
C ALA A 179 17.57 -3.13 -1.96
N ARG A 180 16.94 -3.55 -3.05
CA ARG A 180 15.58 -4.10 -2.98
C ARG A 180 15.60 -5.51 -2.44
N VAL A 181 14.62 -5.78 -1.59
CA VAL A 181 14.46 -7.03 -0.87
C VAL A 181 13.03 -7.48 -1.03
N ILE A 182 12.81 -8.79 -1.09
CA ILE A 182 11.53 -9.44 -0.88
C ILE A 182 11.71 -10.43 0.25
N ALA A 183 11.00 -10.21 1.36
CA ALA A 183 10.97 -11.10 2.50
C ALA A 183 9.65 -11.88 2.53
N SER A 184 9.74 -13.20 2.54
CA SER A 184 8.58 -14.11 2.56
C SER A 184 8.55 -14.89 3.86
N PHE A 185 7.43 -14.89 4.57
CA PHE A 185 7.29 -15.56 5.87
C PHE A 185 5.84 -15.92 6.21
N HIS A 186 5.64 -16.82 7.18
CA HIS A 186 4.31 -17.10 7.71
C HIS A 186 3.89 -16.11 8.79
N ILE A 187 2.63 -15.68 8.71
CA ILE A 187 1.96 -14.87 9.73
C ILE A 187 1.46 -15.84 10.80
N ARG A 188 1.86 -15.61 12.06
CA ARG A 188 1.40 -16.42 13.21
C ARG A 188 0.15 -15.85 13.84
#